data_AF-A0A1Z5L0S9-F1
#
_entry.id   AF-A0A1Z5L0S9-F1
#
_cell.length_a   1.000
_cell.length_b   1.000
_cell.length_c   1.000
_cell.angle_alpha   90.00
_cell.angle_beta   90.00
_cell.angle_gamma   90.00
#
_symmetry.space_group_name_H-M   'P 1'
#
loop_
_entity.id
_entity.type
_entity.pdbx_description
1 polymer ?
#
loop_
_entity_poly.entity_id
_entity_poly.type
_entity_poly.pdbx_seq_one_letter_code
_entity_poly.pdbx_strand_id
1 'polypeptide(L)'
;MDLAVEKTCKFCNKGAAKYTCPRCNHPYCSTACYKDDQHRNCSEEFYKDWVQTCLRMEQSNPDARRRMAEILRSVHQEDSDEGPLSNPSLSERLEQIDLESESSLWEQLTEEEQTEFHEMLQSGELGKYVPVWQPWWEEPVSLVTEVEAEEDAPVQPLSKLTTRAPAPCVVNSVLNVLCSYVYIAK
;
A
#
# COMPACT_ATOMS: atom_id res chain seq x y z
N MET A 1 26.73 14.05 -51.29
CA MET A 1 27.32 12.74 -50.94
C MET A 1 27.43 12.75 -49.42
N ASP A 2 26.34 12.39 -48.74
CA ASP A 2 26.27 12.45 -47.28
C ASP A 2 26.55 11.05 -46.75
N LEU A 3 27.75 10.90 -46.19
CA LEU A 3 28.21 9.71 -45.49
C LEU A 3 27.29 9.49 -44.28
N ALA A 4 26.45 8.45 -44.34
CA ALA A 4 25.71 7.95 -43.19
C ALA A 4 26.71 7.36 -42.19
N VAL A 5 27.21 8.18 -41.28
CA VAL A 5 27.90 7.70 -40.09
C VAL A 5 26.85 6.99 -39.25
N GLU A 6 26.93 5.66 -39.18
CA GLU A 6 26.17 4.85 -38.21
C GLU A 6 26.58 5.28 -36.81
N LYS A 7 25.87 6.27 -36.26
CA LYS A 7 26.05 6.72 -34.90
C LYS A 7 25.60 5.57 -34.00
N THR A 8 26.50 5.02 -33.21
CA THR A 8 26.16 4.01 -32.20
C THR A 8 25.48 4.68 -31.00
N CYS A 9 24.61 3.94 -30.31
CA CYS A 9 23.99 4.42 -29.07
C CYS A 9 25.06 4.63 -28.00
N LYS A 10 25.18 5.85 -27.46
CA LYS A 10 26.19 6.19 -26.45
C LYS A 10 26.00 5.43 -25.12
N PHE A 11 24.77 4.98 -24.83
CA PHE A 11 24.42 4.37 -23.55
C PHE A 11 24.60 2.86 -23.54
N CYS A 12 24.19 2.16 -24.61
CA CYS A 12 24.30 0.71 -24.67
C CYS A 12 25.40 0.19 -25.58
N ASN A 13 25.98 1.02 -26.47
CA ASN A 13 27.01 0.66 -27.47
C ASN A 13 26.70 -0.58 -28.34
N LYS A 14 25.47 -1.11 -28.30
CA LYS A 14 25.06 -2.38 -28.93
C LYS A 14 24.29 -2.20 -30.23
N GLY A 15 23.65 -1.05 -30.44
CA GLY A 15 22.79 -0.80 -31.59
C GLY A 15 23.02 0.58 -32.20
N ALA A 16 22.64 0.72 -33.48
CA ALA A 16 22.58 2.00 -34.15
C ALA A 16 21.61 2.94 -33.42
N ALA A 17 22.04 4.18 -33.21
CA ALA A 17 21.24 5.20 -32.59
C ALA A 17 20.18 5.71 -33.58
N LYS A 18 18.92 5.59 -33.17
CA LYS A 18 17.75 6.00 -33.95
C LYS A 18 17.32 7.43 -33.64
N TYR A 19 17.67 7.93 -32.46
CA TYR A 19 17.21 9.21 -31.93
C TYR A 19 18.37 9.98 -31.29
N THR A 20 18.20 11.29 -31.12
CA THR A 20 19.20 12.17 -30.48
C THR A 20 18.50 13.01 -29.42
N CYS A 21 19.08 13.10 -28.21
CA CYS A 21 18.50 13.92 -27.14
C CYS A 21 18.67 15.43 -27.43
N PRO A 22 17.63 16.26 -27.35
CA PRO A 22 17.73 17.69 -27.66
C PRO A 22 18.50 18.50 -26.60
N ARG A 23 18.68 17.97 -25.38
CA ARG A 23 19.40 18.67 -24.29
C ARG A 23 20.91 18.40 -24.29
N CYS A 24 21.31 17.14 -24.47
CA CYS A 24 22.73 16.74 -24.43
C CYS A 24 23.31 16.35 -25.81
N ASN A 25 22.48 16.34 -26.85
CA ASN A 25 22.83 15.96 -28.22
C ASN A 25 23.44 14.56 -28.36
N HIS A 26 23.19 13.67 -27.39
CA HIS A 26 23.70 12.30 -27.41
C HIS A 26 22.77 11.35 -28.19
N PRO A 27 23.33 10.51 -29.06
CA PRO A 27 22.57 9.56 -29.86
C PRO A 27 22.19 8.30 -29.04
N TYR A 28 20.92 7.87 -29.12
CA TYR A 28 20.37 6.73 -28.39
C TYR A 28 19.48 5.82 -29.27
N CYS A 29 19.30 4.55 -28.89
CA CYS A 29 18.58 3.57 -29.70
C CYS A 29 17.12 3.30 -29.28
N SER A 30 16.78 3.47 -28.00
CA SER A 30 15.46 3.16 -27.45
C SER A 30 15.13 3.98 -26.19
N THR A 31 13.87 3.93 -25.75
CA THR A 31 13.43 4.56 -24.49
C THR A 31 14.13 4.00 -23.26
N ALA A 32 14.58 2.73 -23.29
CA ALA A 32 15.39 2.14 -22.23
C ALA A 32 16.73 2.87 -22.09
N CYS A 33 17.42 3.15 -23.20
CA CYS A 33 18.66 3.93 -23.18
C CYS A 33 18.44 5.42 -22.87
N TYR A 34 17.22 5.94 -23.09
CA TYR A 34 16.87 7.30 -22.70
C TYR A 34 16.66 7.46 -21.19
N LYS A 35 16.20 6.40 -20.50
CA LYS A 35 15.98 6.34 -19.05
C LYS A 35 17.14 5.69 -18.27
N ASP A 36 18.24 5.40 -18.95
CA ASP A 36 19.44 4.82 -18.34
C ASP A 36 20.07 5.78 -17.32
N ASP A 37 20.75 5.26 -16.30
CA ASP A 37 21.41 6.06 -15.26
C ASP A 37 22.38 7.09 -15.85
N GLN A 38 23.03 6.77 -16.97
CA GLN A 38 23.92 7.70 -17.67
C GLN A 38 23.21 8.88 -18.34
N HIS A 39 21.90 8.77 -18.61
CA HIS A 39 21.07 9.83 -19.21
C HIS A 39 19.99 10.35 -18.23
N ARG A 40 20.07 9.95 -16.96
CA ARG A 40 19.06 10.25 -15.94
C ARG A 40 18.80 11.74 -15.79
N ASN A 41 19.85 12.56 -15.68
CA ASN A 41 19.72 14.00 -15.47
C ASN A 41 18.92 14.71 -16.58
N CYS A 42 19.12 14.35 -17.85
CA CYS A 42 18.38 14.95 -18.97
C CYS A 42 16.94 14.44 -19.06
N SER A 43 16.72 13.17 -18.72
CA SER A 43 15.38 12.56 -18.75
C SER A 43 14.49 13.08 -17.59
N GLU A 44 15.03 13.12 -16.37
CA GLU A 44 14.31 13.59 -15.18
C GLU A 44 13.98 15.08 -15.27
N GLU A 45 14.90 15.90 -15.78
CA GLU A 45 14.64 17.33 -15.88
C GLU A 45 13.59 17.66 -16.94
N PHE A 46 13.51 16.88 -18.01
CA PHE A 46 12.42 16.97 -18.98
C PHE A 46 11.07 16.61 -18.33
N TYR A 47 10.99 15.49 -17.60
CA TYR A 47 9.75 15.11 -16.90
C TYR A 47 9.35 16.13 -15.84
N LYS A 48 10.32 16.63 -15.06
CA LYS A 48 10.10 17.65 -14.04
C LYS A 48 9.55 18.94 -14.66
N ASP A 49 10.16 19.44 -15.73
CA ASP A 49 9.71 20.67 -16.39
C ASP A 49 8.33 20.51 -17.03
N TRP A 50 8.04 19.32 -17.58
CA TRP A 50 6.72 18.99 -18.09
C TRP A 50 5.65 18.98 -16.99
N VAL A 51 5.89 18.28 -15.88
CA VAL A 51 4.98 18.25 -14.71
C VAL A 51 4.79 19.66 -14.14
N GLN A 52 5.88 20.42 -13.96
CA GLN A 52 5.80 21.79 -13.48
C GLN A 52 5.00 22.70 -14.41
N THR A 53 5.13 22.51 -15.72
CA THR A 53 4.38 23.27 -16.71
C THR A 53 2.89 22.93 -16.66
N CYS A 54 2.53 21.65 -16.58
CA CYS A 54 1.15 21.22 -16.37
C CYS A 54 0.56 21.78 -15.07
N LEU A 55 1.30 21.71 -13.96
CA LEU A 55 0.87 22.28 -12.68
C LEU A 55 0.70 23.80 -12.73
N ARG A 56 1.59 24.54 -13.40
CA ARG A 56 1.43 25.98 -13.60
C ARG A 56 0.20 26.32 -14.43
N MET A 57 -0.09 25.53 -15.47
CA MET A 57 -1.28 25.71 -16.29
C MET A 57 -2.56 25.50 -15.46
N GLU A 58 -2.60 24.47 -14.62
CA GLU A 58 -3.73 24.19 -13.73
C GLU A 58 -3.91 25.26 -12.64
N GLN A 59 -2.82 25.69 -12.01
CA GLN A 59 -2.83 26.74 -10.97
C GLN A 59 -3.17 28.14 -11.50
N SER A 60 -3.03 28.36 -12.81
CA SER A 60 -3.41 29.62 -13.43
C SER A 60 -4.93 29.80 -13.57
N ASN A 61 -5.73 28.77 -13.25
CA ASN A 61 -7.18 28.87 -13.17
C ASN A 61 -7.60 29.53 -11.83
N PRO A 62 -8.01 30.81 -11.83
CA PRO A 62 -8.35 31.54 -10.61
C PRO A 62 -9.60 30.98 -9.91
N ASP A 63 -10.42 30.21 -10.62
CA ASP A 63 -11.62 29.57 -10.08
C ASP A 63 -11.29 28.27 -9.36
N ALA A 64 -10.36 27.47 -9.87
CA ALA A 64 -9.88 26.26 -9.18
C ALA A 64 -9.21 26.60 -7.84
N ARG A 65 -8.37 27.65 -7.82
CA ARG A 65 -7.74 28.14 -6.59
C ARG A 65 -8.75 28.67 -5.57
N ARG A 66 -9.81 29.37 -6.03
CA ARG A 66 -10.88 29.86 -5.16
C ARG A 66 -11.66 28.70 -4.54
N ARG A 67 -12.05 27.69 -5.32
CA ARG A 67 -12.73 26.49 -4.81
C ARG A 67 -11.89 25.74 -3.78
N MET A 68 -10.61 25.56 -4.04
CA MET A 68 -9.71 24.87 -3.10
C MET A 68 -9.55 25.64 -1.79
N ALA A 69 -9.44 26.98 -1.85
CA ALA A 69 -9.39 27.82 -0.66
C ALA A 69 -10.72 27.89 0.11
N GLU A 70 -11.85 27.72 -0.57
CA GLU A 70 -13.19 27.65 0.04
C GLU A 70 -13.40 26.34 0.78
N ILE A 71 -13.01 25.20 0.19
CA ILE A 71 -13.06 23.88 0.84
C ILE A 71 -12.23 23.87 2.12
N LEU A 72 -10.97 24.35 2.06
CA LEU A 72 -10.11 24.42 3.25
C LEU A 72 -10.68 25.31 4.35
N ARG A 73 -11.39 26.38 3.99
CA ARG A 73 -12.05 27.25 4.97
C ARG A 73 -13.27 26.58 5.59
N SER A 74 -14.08 25.88 4.79
CA SER A 74 -15.26 25.14 5.27
C SER A 74 -14.87 24.14 6.35
N VAL A 75 -13.82 23.33 6.09
CA VAL A 75 -13.33 22.33 7.05
C VAL A 75 -12.87 22.98 8.35
N HIS A 76 -12.06 24.04 8.26
CA HIS A 76 -11.62 24.77 9.46
C HIS A 76 -12.75 25.45 10.23
N GLN A 77 -13.85 25.79 9.56
CA GLN A 77 -14.98 26.46 10.18
C GLN A 77 -15.92 25.45 10.86
N GLU A 78 -16.05 24.25 10.29
CA GLU A 78 -16.71 23.09 10.93
C GLU A 78 -15.96 22.64 12.20
N ASP A 79 -14.63 22.71 12.22
CA ASP A 79 -13.83 22.37 13.41
C ASP A 79 -13.80 23.47 14.49
N SER A 80 -14.21 24.71 14.17
CA SER A 80 -13.99 25.88 15.04
C SER A 80 -15.28 26.50 15.63
N ASP A 81 -16.46 25.94 15.34
CA ASP A 81 -17.74 26.43 15.89
C ASP A 81 -18.10 25.81 17.26
N GLU A 82 -17.17 25.09 17.89
CA GLU A 82 -17.22 24.80 19.32
C GLU A 82 -16.58 25.95 20.11
N GLY A 83 -17.43 26.68 20.85
CA GLY A 83 -17.04 27.87 21.59
C GLY A 83 -15.95 27.65 22.67
N PRO A 84 -15.54 28.73 23.38
CA PRO A 84 -14.38 28.73 24.31
C PRO A 84 -14.47 27.84 25.57
N LEU A 85 -15.43 26.91 25.61
CA LEU A 85 -15.66 25.98 26.72
C LEU A 85 -15.67 24.51 26.28
N SER A 86 -15.30 24.19 25.04
CA SER A 86 -15.23 22.78 24.63
C SER A 86 -14.05 22.08 25.28
N ASN A 87 -14.32 20.91 25.84
CA ASN A 87 -13.29 19.98 26.30
C ASN A 87 -12.31 19.70 25.15
N PRO A 88 -11.02 19.46 25.42
CA PRO A 88 -10.08 19.07 24.37
C PRO A 88 -10.61 17.87 23.60
N SER A 89 -10.42 17.88 22.29
CA SER A 89 -10.97 16.86 21.39
C SER A 89 -10.47 15.47 21.79
N LEU A 90 -11.26 14.42 21.53
CA LEU A 90 -10.85 13.03 21.78
C LEU A 90 -9.47 12.74 21.15
N SER A 91 -9.20 13.27 19.94
CA SER A 91 -7.92 13.13 19.26
C SER A 91 -6.76 13.69 20.09
N GLU A 92 -6.88 14.90 20.63
CA GLU A 92 -5.86 15.53 21.46
C GLU A 92 -5.62 14.76 22.77
N ARG A 93 -6.66 14.14 23.32
CA ARG A 93 -6.55 13.30 24.53
C ARG A 93 -5.85 11.96 24.25
N LEU A 94 -6.07 11.38 23.07
CA LEU A 94 -5.51 10.09 22.65
C LEU A 94 -4.06 10.16 22.12
N GLU A 95 -3.55 11.34 21.76
CA GLU A 95 -2.21 11.51 21.18
C GLU A 95 -1.05 11.01 22.05
N GLN A 96 -1.24 10.94 23.36
CA GLN A 96 -0.18 10.57 24.33
C GLN A 96 -0.37 9.17 24.94
N ILE A 97 -1.29 8.36 24.41
CA ILE A 97 -1.66 7.09 25.03
C ILE A 97 -1.08 5.91 24.26
N ASP A 98 -0.65 4.92 25.03
CA ASP A 98 -0.34 3.58 24.56
C ASP A 98 -1.65 2.84 24.19
N LEU A 99 -1.90 2.71 22.89
CA LEU A 99 -3.08 2.02 22.34
C LEU A 99 -3.09 0.51 22.64
N GLU A 100 -1.98 -0.04 23.16
CA GLU A 100 -1.89 -1.45 23.56
C GLU A 100 -2.47 -1.72 24.96
N SER A 101 -2.81 -0.67 25.73
CA SER A 101 -3.44 -0.78 27.06
C SER A 101 -4.95 -0.50 27.00
N GLU A 102 -5.75 -1.57 26.86
CA GLU A 102 -7.22 -1.51 26.80
C GLU A 102 -7.86 -0.78 28.00
N SER A 103 -7.33 -1.00 29.21
CA SER A 103 -7.85 -0.38 30.43
C SER A 103 -7.60 1.13 30.49
N SER A 104 -6.45 1.58 29.99
CA SER A 104 -6.07 3.00 30.05
C SER A 104 -6.83 3.85 29.04
N LEU A 105 -7.31 3.26 27.94
CA LEU A 105 -8.13 3.92 26.94
C LEU A 105 -9.56 4.14 27.42
N TRP A 106 -10.14 3.14 28.11
CA TRP A 106 -11.52 3.22 28.58
C TRP A 106 -11.73 4.31 29.63
N GLU A 107 -10.80 4.44 30.58
CA GLU A 107 -10.87 5.44 31.66
C GLU A 107 -10.72 6.87 31.17
N GLN A 108 -10.17 7.07 29.98
CA GLN A 108 -9.97 8.40 29.43
C GLN A 108 -11.17 8.93 28.67
N LEU A 109 -12.09 8.08 28.21
CA LEU A 109 -13.35 8.48 27.57
C LEU A 109 -14.27 9.18 28.59
N THR A 110 -14.95 10.26 28.19
CA THR A 110 -15.97 10.90 29.02
C THR A 110 -17.17 9.98 29.21
N GLU A 111 -17.99 10.24 30.22
CA GLU A 111 -19.23 9.46 30.44
C GLU A 111 -20.15 9.51 29.21
N GLU A 112 -20.22 10.65 28.52
CA GLU A 112 -20.99 10.83 27.30
C GLU A 112 -20.47 9.94 26.14
N GLU A 113 -19.16 9.95 25.89
CA GLU A 113 -18.51 9.11 24.86
C GLU A 113 -18.67 7.61 25.17
N GLN A 114 -18.58 7.22 26.45
CA GLN A 114 -18.82 5.83 26.87
C GLN A 114 -20.27 5.40 26.64
N THR A 115 -21.24 6.30 26.87
CA THR A 115 -22.66 6.00 26.65
C THR A 115 -22.98 5.88 25.17
N GLU A 116 -22.43 6.74 24.32
CA GLU A 116 -22.58 6.66 22.87
C GLU A 116 -22.00 5.34 22.33
N PHE A 117 -20.82 4.94 22.81
CA PHE A 117 -20.23 3.65 22.45
C PHE A 117 -21.12 2.47 22.87
N HIS A 118 -21.68 2.50 24.08
CA HIS A 118 -22.63 1.47 24.55
C HIS A 118 -23.92 1.44 23.73
N GLU A 119 -24.44 2.59 23.32
CA GLU A 119 -25.60 2.66 22.43
C GLU A 119 -25.27 2.06 21.05
N MET A 120 -24.09 2.36 20.51
CA MET A 120 -23.61 1.80 19.24
C MET A 120 -23.37 0.29 19.30
N LEU A 121 -22.98 -0.24 20.48
CA LEU A 121 -22.92 -1.68 20.77
C LEU A 121 -24.32 -2.30 20.76
N GLN A 122 -25.29 -1.66 21.41
CA GLN A 122 -26.66 -2.17 21.50
C GLN A 122 -27.42 -2.11 20.16
N SER A 123 -27.19 -1.05 19.38
CA SER A 123 -27.78 -0.88 18.05
C SER A 123 -27.16 -1.81 17.00
N GLY A 124 -25.99 -2.38 17.29
CA GLY A 124 -25.25 -3.25 16.37
C GLY A 124 -24.55 -2.50 15.24
N GLU A 125 -24.49 -1.17 15.30
CA GLU A 125 -23.81 -0.36 14.29
C GLU A 125 -22.30 -0.56 14.28
N LEU A 126 -21.71 -0.94 15.42
CA LEU A 126 -20.28 -1.29 15.52
C LEU A 126 -19.87 -2.45 14.61
N GLY A 127 -20.81 -3.33 14.24
CA GLY A 127 -20.54 -4.44 13.31
C GLY A 127 -20.11 -3.97 11.91
N LYS A 128 -20.37 -2.71 11.53
CA LYS A 128 -19.89 -2.14 10.26
C LYS A 128 -18.38 -1.83 10.28
N TYR A 129 -17.82 -1.60 11.46
CA TYR A 129 -16.42 -1.19 11.65
C TYR A 129 -15.50 -2.37 11.96
N VAL A 130 -16.05 -3.46 12.51
CA VAL A 130 -15.29 -4.67 12.82
C VAL A 130 -15.28 -5.58 11.58
N PRO A 131 -14.11 -5.89 11.00
CA PRO A 131 -14.03 -6.84 9.90
C PRO A 131 -14.55 -8.20 10.37
N VAL A 132 -15.39 -8.84 9.55
CA VAL A 132 -15.80 -10.22 9.80
C VAL A 132 -14.54 -11.06 9.76
N TRP A 133 -14.24 -11.78 10.85
CA TRP A 133 -13.11 -12.67 10.89
C TRP A 133 -13.26 -13.73 9.79
N GLN A 134 -12.32 -13.73 8.84
CA GLN A 134 -12.24 -14.72 7.78
C GLN A 134 -11.01 -15.60 8.04
N PRO A 135 -11.19 -16.93 8.17
CA PRO A 135 -10.05 -17.81 8.26
C PRO A 135 -9.25 -17.77 6.97
N TRP A 136 -7.92 -17.70 7.08
CA TRP A 136 -7.01 -17.67 5.92
C TRP A 136 -7.18 -18.85 4.95
N TRP A 137 -7.71 -19.99 5.41
CA TRP A 137 -7.94 -21.18 4.58
C TRP A 137 -9.23 -21.12 3.75
N GLU A 138 -10.10 -20.13 3.94
CA GLU A 138 -11.28 -19.90 3.10
C GLU A 138 -11.01 -18.96 1.93
N GLU A 139 -9.81 -18.35 1.87
CA GLU A 139 -9.41 -17.55 0.73
C GLU A 139 -9.36 -18.43 -0.53
N PRO A 140 -9.97 -18.00 -1.64
CA PRO A 140 -9.98 -18.77 -2.89
C PRO A 140 -8.57 -18.78 -3.48
N VAL A 141 -7.76 -19.75 -3.05
CA VAL A 141 -6.46 -20.03 -3.65
C VAL A 141 -6.70 -20.61 -5.04
N SER A 142 -6.04 -20.07 -6.07
CA SER A 142 -6.08 -20.64 -7.41
C SER A 142 -5.58 -22.08 -7.37
N LEU A 143 -6.41 -23.02 -7.86
CA LEU A 143 -6.11 -24.45 -7.88
C LEU A 143 -4.81 -24.79 -8.64
N VAL A 144 -4.39 -23.92 -9.56
CA VAL A 144 -3.12 -24.00 -10.28
C VAL A 144 -2.58 -22.59 -10.47
N THR A 145 -1.44 -22.32 -9.83
CA THR A 145 -0.60 -21.14 -10.08
C THR A 145 0.73 -21.67 -10.62
N GLU A 146 1.27 -21.04 -11.67
CA GLU A 146 2.65 -21.35 -12.08
C GLU A 146 3.57 -20.97 -10.93
N VAL A 147 4.38 -21.93 -10.47
CA VAL A 147 5.32 -21.72 -9.37
C VAL A 147 6.45 -20.83 -9.86
N GLU A 148 6.23 -19.52 -9.90
CA GLU A 148 7.30 -18.60 -9.56
C GLU A 148 7.65 -18.92 -8.10
N ALA A 149 8.93 -19.13 -7.82
CA ALA A 149 9.40 -19.52 -6.49
C ALA A 149 9.19 -18.36 -5.51
N GLU A 150 7.97 -18.13 -5.08
CA GLU A 150 7.66 -17.30 -3.92
C GLU A 150 7.96 -18.15 -2.67
N GLU A 151 8.93 -17.68 -1.89
CA GLU A 151 9.41 -18.33 -0.67
C GLU A 151 8.39 -18.25 0.48
N ASP A 152 7.24 -17.60 0.28
CA ASP A 152 6.24 -17.30 1.32
C ASP A 152 5.07 -18.29 1.36
N ALA A 153 5.36 -19.58 1.23
CA ALA A 153 4.44 -20.57 1.79
C ALA A 153 4.39 -20.34 3.32
N PRO A 154 3.21 -20.06 3.92
CA PRO A 154 3.12 -19.78 5.36
C PRO A 154 3.53 -20.97 6.23
N VAL A 155 3.69 -22.15 5.62
CA VAL A 155 4.15 -23.38 6.26
C VAL A 155 5.61 -23.65 5.91
N GLN A 156 6.51 -23.37 6.86
CA GLN A 156 7.91 -23.73 6.71
C GLN A 156 8.10 -25.26 6.70
N PRO A 157 9.08 -25.79 5.94
CA PRO A 157 9.36 -27.21 5.92
C PRO A 157 9.70 -27.72 7.33
N LEU A 158 9.20 -28.92 7.69
CA LEU A 158 9.38 -29.50 9.02
C LEU A 158 10.85 -29.60 9.44
N SER A 159 11.78 -29.72 8.49
CA SER A 159 13.23 -29.70 8.75
C SER A 159 13.72 -28.39 9.39
N LYS A 160 13.04 -27.27 9.14
CA LYS A 160 13.32 -25.97 9.78
C LYS A 160 12.58 -25.79 11.12
N LEU A 161 11.47 -26.50 11.33
CA LEU A 161 10.62 -26.38 12.53
C LEU A 161 10.97 -27.39 13.64
N THR A 162 11.57 -28.53 13.29
CA THR A 162 12.00 -29.54 14.26
C THR A 162 13.48 -29.87 14.11
N THR A 163 14.20 -29.83 15.24
CA THR A 163 15.59 -30.28 15.35
C THR A 163 15.73 -31.80 15.21
N ARG A 164 14.65 -32.55 15.48
CA ARG A 164 14.62 -34.02 15.43
C ARG A 164 13.91 -34.49 14.17
N ALA A 165 14.46 -35.53 13.54
CA ALA A 165 13.80 -36.19 12.43
C ALA A 165 12.38 -36.64 12.84
N PRO A 166 11.33 -36.25 12.10
CA PRO A 166 9.97 -36.64 12.42
C PRO A 166 9.83 -38.16 12.33
N ALA A 167 8.98 -38.73 13.19
CA ALA A 167 8.71 -40.17 13.18
C ALA A 167 8.13 -40.58 11.81
N PRO A 168 8.46 -41.78 11.29
CA PRO A 168 8.04 -42.21 9.95
C PRO A 168 6.51 -42.30 9.79
N CYS A 169 5.77 -42.39 10.90
CA CYS A 169 4.31 -42.41 10.92
C CYS A 169 3.64 -41.03 10.79
N VAL A 170 4.40 -39.92 10.80
CA VAL A 170 3.82 -38.56 10.63
C VAL A 170 3.17 -38.40 9.26
N VAL A 171 3.68 -39.08 8.23
CA VAL A 171 3.05 -39.15 6.90
C VAL A 171 1.66 -39.79 6.96
N ASN A 172 1.46 -40.72 7.90
CA ASN A 172 0.18 -41.38 8.12
C ASN A 172 -0.77 -40.56 9.01
N SER A 173 -0.37 -39.38 9.48
CA SER A 173 -1.24 -38.53 10.32
C SER A 173 -2.51 -38.12 9.57
N VAL A 174 -2.38 -37.76 8.28
CA VAL A 174 -3.52 -37.44 7.42
C VAL A 174 -4.43 -38.66 7.24
N LEU A 175 -3.85 -39.85 7.05
CA LEU A 175 -4.60 -41.11 7.00
C LEU A 175 -5.33 -41.39 8.33
N ASN A 176 -4.70 -41.14 9.47
CA ASN A 176 -5.34 -41.32 10.78
C ASN A 176 -6.53 -40.38 10.98
N VAL A 177 -6.41 -39.12 10.55
CA VAL A 177 -7.48 -38.10 10.63
C VAL A 177 -8.61 -38.44 9.65
N LEU A 178 -8.29 -38.87 8.43
CA LEU A 178 -9.30 -39.28 7.45
C LEU A 178 -10.01 -40.58 7.87
N CYS A 179 -9.27 -41.56 8.40
CA CYS A 179 -9.85 -42.80 8.89
C CYS A 179 -10.78 -42.56 10.09
N SER A 180 -10.43 -41.65 11.02
CA SER A 180 -11.35 -41.31 12.11
C SER A 180 -12.61 -40.61 11.60
N TYR A 181 -12.49 -39.72 10.62
CA TYR A 181 -13.64 -39.05 10.02
C TYR A 181 -14.56 -40.02 9.28
N VAL A 182 -14.00 -40.95 8.49
CA VAL A 182 -14.76 -42.00 7.80
C VAL A 182 -15.40 -42.99 8.77
N TYR A 183 -14.75 -43.26 9.90
CA TYR A 183 -15.30 -44.13 10.94
C TYR A 183 -16.46 -43.46 11.70
N ILE A 184 -16.39 -42.14 11.92
CA ILE A 184 -17.45 -41.36 12.59
C ILE A 184 -18.61 -41.03 11.64
N ALA A 185 -18.35 -40.90 10.34
CA ALA A 185 -19.37 -40.60 9.33
C ALA A 185 -20.18 -41.84 8.87
N LYS A 186 -20.04 -42.98 9.56
CA LYS A 186 -20.90 -44.16 9.43
C LYS A 186 -21.92 -44.22 10.56
#